data_AF-A0A379GBJ1-F1
#
_entry.id   AF-A0A379GBJ1-F1
#
_cell.length_a   1.000
_cell.length_b   1.000
_cell.length_c   1.000
_cell.angle_alpha   90.00
_cell.angle_beta   90.00
_cell.angle_gamma   90.00
#
_symmetry.space_group_name_H-M   'P 1'
#
loop_
_entity.id
_entity.type
_entity.pdbx_description
1 polymer ?
#
loop_
_entity_poly.entity_id
_entity_poly.type
_entity_poly.pdbx_seq_one_letter_code
_entity_poly.pdbx_strand_id
1 'polypeptide(L)'
;MRLIPYKEKPYPVTDIAMLSRITSQAFNQRRKTLRNSLGGLLTAEDMLALDIDPTARAENISVEQYCKVANWLSSQQQHAE
;
A
#
# COMPACT_ATOMS: atom_id res chain seq x y z
N MET A 1 -6.67 -1.85 -25.90
CA MET A 1 -5.97 -1.09 -24.84
C MET A 1 -4.48 -1.19 -25.11
N ARG A 2 -3.74 -0.07 -25.18
CA ARG A 2 -2.28 -0.07 -25.41
C ARG A 2 -1.57 0.23 -24.09
N LEU A 3 -0.72 -0.69 -23.64
CA LEU A 3 0.13 -0.51 -22.46
C LEU A 3 1.50 -0.04 -22.93
N ILE A 4 2.02 1.03 -22.34
CA ILE A 4 3.36 1.56 -22.64
C ILE A 4 4.14 1.54 -21.32
N PRO A 5 5.29 0.84 -21.25
CA PRO A 5 6.10 0.82 -20.06
C PRO A 5 6.67 2.22 -19.79
N TYR A 6 6.61 2.65 -18.54
CA TYR A 6 7.27 3.86 -18.10
C TYR A 6 8.79 3.69 -18.16
N LYS A 7 9.49 4.67 -18.73
CA LYS A 7 10.97 4.73 -18.68
C LYS A 7 11.47 5.00 -17.26
N GLU A 8 10.81 5.93 -16.58
CA GLU A 8 11.01 6.24 -15.17
C GLU A 8 9.67 6.04 -14.45
N LYS A 9 9.69 5.25 -13.36
CA LYS A 9 8.47 4.95 -12.61
C LYS A 9 8.03 6.24 -11.90
N PRO A 10 6.76 6.68 -12.07
CA PRO A 10 6.27 7.88 -11.39
C PRO A 10 6.28 7.73 -9.87
N TYR A 11 6.08 6.50 -9.37
CA TYR A 11 6.13 6.16 -7.96
C TYR A 11 7.15 5.02 -7.77
N PRO A 12 8.41 5.32 -7.43
CA PRO A 12 9.40 4.30 -7.19
C PRO A 12 9.04 3.50 -5.93
N VAL A 13 9.17 2.18 -6.03
CA VAL A 13 8.95 1.26 -4.91
C VAL A 13 10.21 0.46 -4.68
N THR A 14 10.67 0.44 -3.45
CA THR A 14 11.89 -0.26 -3.01
C THR A 14 11.70 -1.77 -3.07
N ASP A 15 10.55 -2.26 -2.57
CA ASP A 15 10.20 -3.67 -2.59
C ASP A 15 8.85 -3.92 -3.29
N ILE A 16 8.93 -4.51 -4.48
CA ILE A 16 7.77 -4.89 -5.29
C ILE A 16 7.01 -6.06 -4.65
N ALA A 17 7.68 -6.94 -3.91
CA ALA A 17 7.02 -8.03 -3.20
C ALA A 17 6.14 -7.48 -2.08
N MET A 18 6.61 -6.47 -1.35
CA MET A 18 5.81 -5.76 -0.35
C MET A 18 4.57 -5.11 -0.98
N LEU A 19 4.72 -4.42 -2.11
CA LEU A 19 3.59 -3.83 -2.85
C LEU A 19 2.57 -4.90 -3.29
N SER A 20 3.03 -6.02 -3.83
CA SER A 20 2.18 -7.14 -4.22
C SER A 20 1.42 -7.73 -3.03
N ARG A 21 2.08 -7.88 -1.88
CA ARG A 21 1.48 -8.40 -0.65
C ARG A 21 0.39 -7.49 -0.11
N ILE A 22 0.64 -6.18 0.02
CA ILE A 22 -0.37 -5.24 0.55
C ILE A 22 -1.57 -5.12 -0.38
N THR A 23 -1.34 -5.06 -1.70
CA THR A 23 -2.44 -4.93 -2.67
C THR A 23 -3.27 -6.21 -2.68
N SER A 24 -2.64 -7.38 -2.69
CA SER A 24 -3.35 -8.67 -2.58
C SER A 24 -4.20 -8.73 -1.31
N GLN A 25 -3.65 -8.32 -0.15
CA GLN A 25 -4.38 -8.34 1.11
C GLN A 25 -5.56 -7.35 1.13
N ALA A 26 -5.36 -6.13 0.62
CA ALA A 26 -6.40 -5.12 0.52
C ALA A 26 -7.54 -5.56 -0.42
N PHE A 27 -7.21 -6.09 -1.59
CA PHE A 27 -8.21 -6.49 -2.60
C PHE A 27 -8.88 -7.83 -2.31
N ASN A 28 -8.25 -8.74 -1.56
CA ASN A 28 -8.91 -9.93 -1.03
C ASN A 28 -10.09 -9.56 -0.12
N GLN A 29 -10.01 -8.43 0.56
CA GLN A 29 -11.06 -7.88 1.40
C GLN A 29 -11.66 -6.59 0.83
N ARG A 30 -11.77 -6.44 -0.50
CA ARG A 30 -12.17 -5.19 -1.19
C ARG A 30 -13.45 -4.50 -0.70
N ARG A 31 -14.35 -5.24 -0.01
CA ARG A 31 -15.60 -4.71 0.56
C ARG A 31 -15.46 -4.20 2.01
N LYS A 32 -14.32 -4.45 2.65
CA LYS A 32 -13.98 -3.99 4.01
C LYS A 32 -13.14 -2.71 3.91
N THR A 33 -13.11 -1.97 5.01
CA THR A 33 -12.24 -0.81 5.15
C THR A 33 -10.78 -1.23 5.19
N LEU A 34 -9.86 -0.32 4.86
CA LEU A 34 -8.42 -0.57 4.95
C LEU A 34 -7.99 -0.95 6.35
N ARG A 35 -8.56 -0.32 7.39
CA ARG A 35 -8.29 -0.70 8.79
C ARG A 35 -8.55 -2.18 9.06
N ASN A 36 -9.61 -2.74 8.49
CA ASN A 36 -9.94 -4.17 8.65
C ASN A 36 -9.07 -5.06 7.76
N SER A 37 -8.73 -4.58 6.57
CA SER A 37 -7.98 -5.38 5.58
C SER A 37 -6.49 -5.46 5.91
N LEU A 38 -5.90 -4.33 6.33
CA LEU A 38 -4.48 -4.14 6.58
C LEU A 38 -4.13 -3.98 8.07
N GLY A 39 -5.08 -4.15 8.99
CA GLY A 39 -4.87 -3.94 10.43
C GLY A 39 -3.78 -4.83 11.07
N GLY A 40 -3.38 -5.91 10.40
CA GLY A 40 -2.24 -6.74 10.82
C GLY A 40 -0.87 -6.23 10.34
N LEU A 41 -0.84 -5.23 9.46
CA LEU A 41 0.38 -4.64 8.91
C LEU A 41 0.53 -3.15 9.28
N LEU A 42 -0.58 -2.42 9.40
CA LEU A 42 -0.62 -0.99 9.63
C LEU A 42 -1.64 -0.66 10.72
N THR A 43 -1.29 0.25 11.62
CA THR A 43 -2.26 0.83 12.54
C THR A 43 -3.07 1.93 11.84
N ALA A 44 -4.18 2.35 12.45
CA ALA A 44 -4.96 3.48 11.93
C ALA A 44 -4.15 4.80 11.98
N GLU A 45 -3.24 4.93 12.95
CA GLU A 45 -2.37 6.09 13.10
C GLU A 45 -1.33 6.13 11.97
N ASP A 46 -0.73 4.99 11.63
CA ASP A 46 0.21 4.90 10.49
C ASP A 46 -0.47 5.23 9.17
N MET A 47 -1.71 4.76 8.97
CA MET A 47 -2.49 5.09 7.78
C MET A 47 -2.73 6.59 7.66
N LEU A 48 -3.14 7.25 8.76
CA LEU A 48 -3.36 8.70 8.78
C LEU A 48 -2.05 9.47 8.56
N ALA A 49 -0.93 9.02 9.13
CA ALA A 49 0.39 9.61 8.91
C ALA A 49 0.85 9.50 7.45
N LEU A 50 0.38 8.48 6.73
CA LEU A 50 0.64 8.27 5.30
C LEU A 50 -0.43 8.93 4.39
N ASP A 51 -1.28 9.78 4.94
CA ASP A 51 -2.38 10.45 4.23
C ASP A 51 -3.37 9.46 3.58
N ILE A 52 -3.69 8.38 4.33
CA ILE A 52 -4.63 7.33 3.93
C ILE A 52 -5.77 7.28 4.93
N ASP A 53 -6.99 7.36 4.41
CA ASP A 53 -8.19 7.20 5.21
C ASP A 53 -8.36 5.72 5.64
N PRO A 54 -8.30 5.39 6.95
CA PRO A 54 -8.46 4.02 7.44
C PRO A 54 -9.87 3.46 7.20
N THR A 55 -10.86 4.33 6.93
CA THR A 55 -12.23 3.96 6.60
C THR A 55 -12.46 3.76 5.11
N ALA A 56 -11.54 4.21 4.25
CA ALA A 56 -11.61 3.98 2.82
C ALA A 56 -11.46 2.49 2.48
N ARG A 57 -12.03 2.09 1.33
CA ARG A 57 -11.94 0.74 0.77
C ARG A 57 -10.75 0.65 -0.16
N ALA A 58 -10.26 -0.56 -0.41
CA ALA A 58 -9.08 -0.81 -1.24
C ALA A 58 -9.12 -0.14 -2.63
N GLU A 59 -10.31 -0.02 -3.22
CA GLU A 59 -10.55 0.59 -4.54
C GLU A 59 -10.53 2.14 -4.52
N ASN A 60 -10.67 2.76 -3.36
CA ASN A 60 -10.66 4.23 -3.19
C ASN A 60 -9.26 4.78 -2.92
N ILE A 61 -8.24 3.93 -2.98
CA ILE A 61 -6.86 4.25 -2.65
C ILE A 61 -6.06 4.35 -3.93
N SER A 62 -5.28 5.41 -4.06
CA SER A 62 -4.48 5.66 -5.26
C SER A 62 -3.27 4.72 -5.32
N VAL A 63 -2.73 4.53 -6.53
CA VAL A 63 -1.49 3.77 -6.74
C VAL A 63 -0.33 4.40 -5.98
N GLU A 64 -0.26 5.73 -5.93
CA GLU A 64 0.75 6.47 -5.17
C GLU A 64 0.70 6.11 -3.68
N GLN A 65 -0.49 6.09 -3.08
CA GLN A 65 -0.69 5.75 -1.68
C GLN A 65 -0.23 4.32 -1.38
N TYR A 66 -0.56 3.34 -2.24
CA TYR A 66 -0.05 1.98 -2.11
C TYR A 66 1.49 1.92 -2.20
N CYS A 67 2.09 2.65 -3.14
CA CYS A 67 3.55 2.73 -3.25
C CYS A 67 4.19 3.32 -1.99
N LYS A 68 3.61 4.38 -1.40
CA LYS A 68 4.07 4.98 -0.13
C LYS A 68 4.02 3.98 1.02
N VAL A 69 2.91 3.26 1.16
CA VAL A 69 2.74 2.22 2.18
C VAL A 69 3.77 1.10 2.02
N ALA A 70 3.97 0.61 0.80
CA ALA A 70 4.94 -0.44 0.52
C ALA A 70 6.37 -0.02 0.91
N ASN A 71 6.75 1.21 0.57
CA ASN A 71 8.06 1.76 0.93
C ASN A 71 8.21 1.91 2.45
N TRP A 72 7.19 2.45 3.13
CA TRP A 72 7.21 2.61 4.57
C TRP A 72 7.36 1.27 5.30
N LEU A 73 6.57 0.26 4.91
CA LEU A 73 6.66 -1.08 5.49
C LEU A 73 8.01 -1.75 5.21
N SER A 74 8.55 -1.58 4.00
CA SER A 74 9.86 -2.10 3.64
C SER A 74 10.97 -1.49 4.50
N SER A 75 10.93 -0.17 4.73
CA SER A 75 11.88 0.50 5.63
C SER A 75 11.76 0.00 7.08
N GLN A 76 10.55 -0.23 7.58
CA GLN A 76 10.37 -0.76 8.94
C GLN A 76 10.87 -2.21 9.10
N GLN A 77 10.73 -3.04 8.06
CA GLN A 77 11.25 -4.42 8.09
C GLN A 77 12.78 -4.48 8.06
N GLN A 78 13.44 -3.54 7.37
CA GLN A 78 14.91 -3.49 7.32
C GLN A 78 15.56 -3.05 8.64
N HIS A 79 14.81 -2.41 9.53
CA HIS A 79 15.29 -2.03 10.87
C HIS A 79 15.14 -3.15 11.91
N ALA A 80 14.48 -4.27 11.56
CA ALA A 80 14.24 -5.39 12.46
C ALA A 80 15.30 -6.52 12.33
N GLU A 81 16.37 -6.30 11.56
CA GLU A 81 17.56 -7.16 11.47
C GLU A 81 18.77 -6.58 12.21
#